data_AF-A0A378TR22-F1
#
_entry.id   AF-A0A378TR22-F1
#
_cell.length_a   1.000
_cell.length_b   1.000
_cell.length_c   1.000
_cell.angle_alpha   90.00
_cell.angle_beta   90.00
_cell.angle_gamma   90.00
#
_symmetry.space_group_name_H-M   'P 1'
#
loop_
_entity.id
_entity.type
_entity.pdbx_description
1 polymer ?
#
loop_
_entity_poly.entity_id
_entity_poly.type
_entity_poly.pdbx_seq_one_letter_code
_entity_poly.pdbx_strand_id
1 'polypeptide(L)'
;MSLENFDLKYELKNSNYFIWEKVDDEKLKNHLNNELKKEVDVGHLLYGMNLTAIFSYIDDVVYQFLENDKIAVVHLTYCSGKDTPPFPLCRIYDNLDDWYEKEFFQNLDYPLNCIETLNEFEKIVLGYALNFISNQDFEQYIYGLDEHNLPFNYMDYIDLISLNFNDKESVMLFLNEWYIKKFIEENCYDDWANDLMDFYTLAQ
;
A
#
# COMPACT_ATOMS: atom_id res chain seq x y z
N MET A 1 11.81 14.45 8.90
CA MET A 1 12.34 13.11 9.23
C MET A 1 13.69 13.01 8.55
N SER A 2 14.73 12.40 9.12
CA SER A 2 15.97 12.21 8.33
C SER A 2 15.68 11.16 7.25
N LEU A 3 15.89 11.49 5.98
CA LEU A 3 15.69 10.55 4.87
C LEU A 3 16.55 9.29 4.97
N GLU A 4 17.62 9.33 5.77
CA GLU A 4 18.44 8.16 6.11
C GLU A 4 17.66 6.99 6.74
N ASN A 5 16.46 7.23 7.29
CA ASN A 5 15.61 6.19 7.88
C ASN A 5 14.25 6.06 7.18
N PHE A 6 14.09 6.64 5.99
CA PHE A 6 12.83 6.56 5.26
C PHE A 6 12.61 5.13 4.75
N ASP A 7 11.49 4.52 5.12
CA ASP A 7 11.07 3.20 4.67
C ASP A 7 9.68 3.31 4.04
N LEU A 8 9.64 3.32 2.71
CA LEU A 8 8.40 3.43 1.94
C LEU A 8 7.40 2.31 2.28
N LYS A 9 7.88 1.09 2.53
CA LYS A 9 7.02 -0.06 2.86
C LYS A 9 6.36 0.15 4.22
N TYR A 10 7.11 0.64 5.19
CA TYR A 10 6.59 1.00 6.50
C TYR A 10 5.56 2.13 6.41
N GLU A 11 5.85 3.21 5.69
CA GLU A 11 4.92 4.34 5.55
C GLU A 11 3.62 3.92 4.85
N LEU A 12 3.71 3.17 3.76
CA LEU A 12 2.54 2.62 3.06
C LEU A 12 1.66 1.77 3.98
N LYS A 13 2.25 0.87 4.77
CA LYS A 13 1.53 0.03 5.75
C LYS A 13 0.76 0.85 6.80
N ASN A 14 1.24 2.06 7.11
CA ASN A 14 0.66 2.93 8.14
C ASN A 14 -0.17 4.10 7.57
N SER A 15 -0.32 4.16 6.25
CA SER A 15 -1.00 5.25 5.56
C SER A 15 -2.51 5.01 5.40
N ASN A 16 -3.25 6.09 5.08
CA ASN A 16 -4.66 6.02 4.71
C ASN A 16 -4.90 5.63 3.24
N TYR A 17 -3.85 5.30 2.47
CA TYR A 17 -4.01 4.69 1.14
C TYR A 17 -4.49 3.22 1.22
N PHE A 18 -4.82 2.80 2.44
CA PHE A 18 -5.46 1.55 2.77
C PHE A 18 -6.91 1.57 2.27
N ILE A 19 -7.22 0.80 1.23
CA ILE A 19 -8.61 0.51 0.86
C ILE A 19 -9.36 -0.18 2.00
N TRP A 20 -8.61 -0.88 2.86
CA TRP A 20 -9.12 -1.48 4.08
C TRP A 20 -9.28 -0.41 5.15
N GLU A 21 -10.38 -0.43 5.88
CA GLU A 21 -10.62 0.49 6.98
C GLU A 21 -10.30 -0.20 8.30
N LYS A 22 -9.58 0.50 9.18
CA LYS A 22 -9.31 0.00 10.53
C LYS A 22 -10.59 -0.05 11.36
N VAL A 23 -10.87 -1.21 11.95
CA VAL A 23 -12.05 -1.44 12.77
C VAL A 23 -11.74 -1.04 14.23
N ASP A 24 -11.70 0.28 14.46
CA ASP A 24 -11.45 0.86 15.79
C ASP A 24 -12.74 1.10 16.61
N ASP A 25 -13.91 1.18 15.95
CA ASP A 25 -15.20 1.31 16.64
C ASP A 25 -15.68 -0.03 17.19
N GLU A 26 -15.94 -0.07 18.50
CA GLU A 26 -16.39 -1.29 19.18
C GLU A 26 -17.77 -1.77 18.71
N LYS A 27 -18.67 -0.89 18.25
CA LYS A 27 -19.98 -1.34 17.74
C LYS A 27 -19.81 -2.05 16.40
N LEU A 28 -19.03 -1.47 15.49
CA LEU A 28 -18.68 -2.09 14.21
C LEU A 28 -17.98 -3.43 14.43
N LYS A 29 -16.95 -3.47 15.29
CA LYS A 29 -16.23 -4.70 15.64
C LYS A 29 -17.18 -5.79 16.13
N ASN A 30 -18.08 -5.46 17.05
CA ASN A 30 -19.06 -6.41 17.56
C ASN A 30 -20.05 -6.85 16.49
N HIS A 31 -20.48 -5.96 15.60
CA HIS A 31 -21.34 -6.31 14.47
C HIS A 31 -20.68 -7.34 13.55
N LEU A 32 -19.47 -7.06 13.07
CA LEU A 32 -18.70 -7.96 12.18
C LEU A 32 -18.40 -9.30 12.84
N ASN A 33 -18.01 -9.31 14.12
CA ASN A 33 -17.80 -10.55 14.87
C ASN A 33 -19.09 -11.38 15.02
N ASN A 34 -20.26 -10.72 15.09
CA ASN A 34 -21.55 -11.39 15.17
C ASN A 34 -21.99 -11.93 13.81
N GLU A 35 -21.75 -11.22 12.70
CA GLU A 35 -22.03 -11.74 11.36
C GLU A 35 -21.19 -12.99 11.07
N LEU A 36 -19.88 -12.97 11.35
CA LEU A 36 -19.03 -14.17 11.21
C LEU A 36 -19.59 -15.37 11.98
N LYS A 37 -20.06 -15.17 13.22
CA LYS A 37 -20.64 -16.24 14.05
C LYS A 37 -21.96 -16.77 13.49
N LYS A 38 -22.74 -15.95 12.80
CA LYS A 38 -24.00 -16.38 12.17
C LYS A 38 -23.72 -17.21 10.92
N GLU A 39 -22.75 -16.82 10.12
CA GLU A 39 -22.47 -17.43 8.82
C GLU A 39 -21.66 -18.72 8.96
N VAL A 40 -20.72 -18.80 9.90
CA VAL A 40 -19.83 -19.97 10.05
C VAL A 40 -20.56 -21.18 10.66
N ASP A 41 -20.71 -22.26 9.89
CA ASP A 41 -21.27 -23.53 10.35
C ASP A 41 -20.22 -24.60 10.72
N VAL A 42 -20.68 -25.65 11.39
CA VAL A 42 -19.90 -26.85 11.72
C VAL A 42 -19.24 -27.40 10.45
N GLY A 43 -17.93 -27.63 10.51
CA GLY A 43 -17.13 -28.12 9.38
C GLY A 43 -16.44 -27.03 8.58
N HIS A 44 -16.74 -25.76 8.83
CA HIS A 44 -15.95 -24.64 8.32
C HIS A 44 -14.62 -24.50 9.08
N LEU A 45 -13.59 -24.00 8.42
CA LEU A 45 -12.23 -23.87 8.98
C LEU A 45 -12.16 -22.97 10.21
N LEU A 46 -13.04 -21.96 10.26
CA LEU A 46 -13.14 -20.99 11.36
C LEU A 46 -14.14 -21.41 12.44
N TYR A 47 -14.80 -22.57 12.30
CA TYR A 47 -15.81 -23.00 13.27
C TYR A 47 -15.19 -23.22 14.65
N GLY A 48 -15.73 -22.51 15.65
CA GLY A 48 -15.29 -22.60 17.04
C GLY A 48 -13.99 -21.85 17.36
N MET A 49 -13.42 -21.12 16.39
CA MET A 49 -12.24 -20.28 16.62
C MET A 49 -12.65 -18.96 17.26
N ASN A 50 -11.79 -18.38 18.13
CA ASN A 50 -12.01 -17.04 18.65
C ASN A 50 -11.22 -16.04 17.81
N LEU A 51 -11.94 -15.16 17.13
CA LEU A 51 -11.33 -14.11 16.33
C LEU A 51 -11.90 -12.73 16.64
N THR A 52 -11.15 -11.70 16.28
CA THR A 52 -11.58 -10.31 16.37
C THR A 52 -11.33 -9.59 15.06
N ALA A 53 -12.33 -8.86 14.57
CA ALA A 53 -12.18 -7.98 13.42
C ALA A 53 -11.17 -6.86 13.73
N ILE A 54 -10.25 -6.64 12.79
CA ILE A 54 -9.22 -5.59 12.86
C ILE A 54 -9.25 -4.64 11.66
N PHE A 55 -9.66 -5.13 10.49
CA PHE A 55 -9.84 -4.32 9.28
C PHE A 55 -11.06 -4.80 8.48
N SER A 56 -11.63 -3.93 7.65
CA SER A 56 -12.76 -4.28 6.75
C SER A 56 -12.69 -3.51 5.44
N TYR A 57 -13.09 -4.13 4.34
CA TYR A 57 -13.27 -3.51 3.04
C TYR A 57 -14.49 -4.10 2.35
N ILE A 58 -15.56 -3.31 2.20
CA ILE A 58 -16.83 -3.75 1.62
C ILE A 58 -17.36 -4.98 2.38
N ASP A 59 -17.23 -6.17 1.78
CA ASP A 59 -17.72 -7.45 2.32
C ASP A 59 -16.58 -8.34 2.83
N ASP A 60 -15.32 -7.95 2.60
CA ASP A 60 -14.18 -8.66 3.15
C ASP A 60 -13.79 -8.08 4.52
N VAL A 61 -13.52 -8.97 5.48
CA VAL A 61 -13.14 -8.59 6.84
C VAL A 61 -11.91 -9.38 7.27
N VAL A 62 -10.96 -8.66 7.84
CA VAL A 62 -9.71 -9.20 8.38
C VAL A 62 -9.89 -9.45 9.86
N TYR A 63 -9.72 -10.71 10.25
CA TYR A 63 -9.82 -11.18 11.61
C TYR A 63 -8.48 -11.66 12.13
N GLN A 64 -8.13 -11.26 13.34
CA GLN A 64 -7.00 -11.81 14.09
C GLN A 64 -7.48 -12.96 14.96
N PHE A 65 -6.79 -14.10 14.93
CA PHE A 65 -7.02 -15.18 15.88
C PHE A 65 -6.55 -14.74 17.28
N LEU A 66 -7.32 -15.04 18.33
CA LEU A 66 -6.94 -14.61 19.69
C LEU A 66 -5.90 -15.53 20.34
N GLU A 67 -5.74 -16.75 19.84
CA GLU A 67 -4.84 -17.76 20.39
C GLU A 67 -3.44 -17.78 19.74
N ASN A 68 -3.24 -17.09 18.63
CA ASN A 68 -1.99 -17.05 17.88
C ASN A 68 -1.94 -15.81 16.96
N ASP A 69 -0.83 -15.62 16.26
CA ASP A 69 -0.65 -14.43 15.42
C ASP A 69 -1.33 -14.51 14.04
N LYS A 70 -2.02 -15.60 13.71
CA LYS A 70 -2.61 -15.81 12.39
C LYS A 70 -3.69 -14.79 12.09
N ILE A 71 -3.88 -14.57 10.80
CA ILE A 71 -4.92 -13.69 10.25
C ILE A 71 -5.83 -14.51 9.35
N ALA A 72 -7.13 -14.27 9.43
CA ALA A 72 -8.12 -14.77 8.47
C ALA A 72 -8.77 -13.59 7.75
N VAL A 73 -8.79 -13.63 6.42
CA VAL A 73 -9.62 -12.75 5.61
C VAL A 73 -10.86 -13.52 5.23
N VAL A 74 -12.03 -12.97 5.54
CA VAL A 74 -13.32 -13.63 5.34
C VAL A 74 -14.21 -12.73 4.50
N HIS A 75 -14.71 -13.27 3.41
CA HIS A 75 -15.74 -12.63 2.60
C HIS A 75 -17.11 -12.92 3.22
N LEU A 76 -17.62 -11.99 4.03
CA LEU A 76 -18.93 -12.13 4.66
C LEU A 76 -20.03 -12.06 3.62
N THR A 77 -20.98 -12.99 3.68
CA THR A 77 -22.10 -13.04 2.74
C THR A 77 -23.29 -12.20 3.19
N TYR A 78 -23.29 -11.76 4.46
CA TYR A 78 -24.38 -11.09 5.17
C TYR A 78 -25.71 -11.86 5.09
N CYS A 79 -25.62 -13.19 4.96
CA CYS A 79 -26.77 -14.08 4.96
C CYS A 79 -27.49 -14.06 6.32
N SER A 80 -28.81 -14.21 6.30
CA SER A 80 -29.62 -14.23 7.53
C SER A 80 -29.47 -15.51 8.36
N GLY A 81 -28.65 -16.46 7.93
CA GLY A 81 -28.43 -17.75 8.56
C GLY A 81 -27.05 -18.31 8.27
N LYS A 82 -26.83 -19.58 8.62
CA LYS A 82 -25.55 -20.24 8.41
C LYS A 82 -25.30 -20.53 6.94
N ASP A 83 -24.08 -20.31 6.51
CA ASP A 83 -23.60 -20.75 5.22
C ASP A 83 -23.22 -22.23 5.25
N THR A 84 -23.26 -22.85 4.07
CA THR A 84 -22.80 -24.24 3.91
C THR A 84 -21.30 -24.24 3.63
N PRO A 85 -20.47 -25.02 4.36
CA PRO A 85 -19.05 -25.12 4.06
C PRO A 85 -18.79 -25.44 2.57
N PRO A 86 -17.85 -24.76 1.91
CA PRO A 86 -16.75 -23.97 2.48
C PRO A 86 -17.05 -22.48 2.69
N PHE A 87 -18.31 -22.05 2.65
CA PHE A 87 -18.68 -20.66 2.86
C PHE A 87 -18.85 -20.32 4.37
N PRO A 88 -18.63 -19.06 4.79
CA PRO A 88 -18.11 -17.94 3.97
C PRO A 88 -16.67 -18.21 3.50
N LEU A 89 -16.30 -17.69 2.32
CA LEU A 89 -14.95 -17.93 1.80
C LEU A 89 -13.92 -17.32 2.75
N CYS A 90 -12.87 -18.07 3.06
CA CYS A 90 -11.78 -17.56 3.89
C CYS A 90 -10.40 -17.93 3.35
N ARG A 91 -9.45 -17.03 3.61
CA ARG A 91 -8.01 -17.21 3.39
C ARG A 91 -7.29 -16.99 4.72
N ILE A 92 -6.31 -17.85 5.04
CA ILE A 92 -5.54 -17.76 6.28
C ILE A 92 -4.10 -17.41 5.95
N TYR A 93 -3.55 -16.48 6.73
CA TYR A 93 -2.18 -15.99 6.68
C TYR A 93 -1.47 -16.32 7.99
N ASP A 94 -0.15 -16.46 7.92
CA ASP A 94 0.65 -16.85 9.09
C ASP A 94 0.69 -15.75 10.15
N ASN A 95 0.65 -14.48 9.72
CA ASN A 95 0.57 -13.30 10.57
C ASN A 95 0.13 -12.06 9.79
N LEU A 96 0.07 -10.91 10.48
CA LEU A 96 -0.34 -9.65 9.89
C LEU A 96 0.60 -9.17 8.78
N ASP A 97 1.92 -9.36 8.94
CA ASP A 97 2.89 -9.01 7.89
C ASP A 97 2.70 -9.87 6.64
N ASP A 98 2.49 -11.18 6.80
CA ASP A 98 2.22 -12.10 5.70
C ASP A 98 0.94 -11.72 4.92
N TRP A 99 -0.10 -11.29 5.64
CA TRP A 99 -1.32 -10.77 5.01
C TRP A 99 -1.06 -9.46 4.26
N TYR A 100 -0.36 -8.50 4.87
CA TYR A 100 0.02 -7.25 4.20
C TYR A 100 0.79 -7.55 2.90
N GLU A 101 1.75 -8.48 2.95
CA GLU A 101 2.56 -8.82 1.79
C GLU A 101 1.76 -9.47 0.66
N LYS A 102 0.78 -10.31 1.00
CA LYS A 102 0.06 -11.11 0.00
C LYS A 102 -1.23 -10.48 -0.52
N GLU A 103 -1.91 -9.65 0.27
CA GLU A 103 -3.26 -9.18 -0.07
C GLU A 103 -3.38 -7.66 -0.13
N PHE A 104 -2.79 -6.94 0.82
CA PHE A 104 -2.85 -5.48 0.83
C PHE A 104 -2.22 -4.88 -0.45
N PHE A 105 -1.08 -5.42 -0.87
CA PHE A 105 -0.34 -4.91 -2.02
C PHE A 105 -0.86 -5.38 -3.39
N GLN A 106 -1.89 -6.23 -3.44
CA GLN A 106 -2.48 -6.70 -4.70
C GLN A 106 -3.65 -5.84 -5.20
N ASN A 107 -4.26 -5.03 -4.33
CA ASN A 107 -5.46 -4.24 -4.66
C ASN A 107 -5.20 -2.75 -4.92
N LEU A 108 -3.97 -2.28 -4.71
CA LEU A 108 -3.50 -1.18 -5.55
C LEU A 108 -3.40 -1.80 -6.95
N ASP A 109 -3.93 -1.16 -8.00
CA ASP A 109 -3.74 -1.58 -9.40
C ASP A 109 -2.24 -1.70 -9.79
N TYR A 110 -1.35 -1.40 -8.84
CA TYR A 110 0.09 -1.50 -8.87
C TYR A 110 0.57 -2.62 -7.94
N PRO A 111 1.25 -3.65 -8.45
CA PRO A 111 1.87 -4.67 -7.62
C PRO A 111 3.05 -4.04 -6.86
N LEU A 112 2.83 -3.63 -5.61
CA LEU A 112 3.91 -3.18 -4.70
C LEU A 112 4.87 -4.31 -4.30
N ASN A 113 4.67 -5.52 -4.82
CA ASN A 113 5.70 -6.56 -4.91
C ASN A 113 6.98 -6.04 -5.60
N CYS A 114 6.89 -4.92 -6.33
CA CYS A 114 7.98 -4.21 -6.98
C CYS A 114 8.68 -3.19 -6.06
N ILE A 115 8.15 -2.81 -4.88
CA ILE A 115 8.86 -1.88 -3.96
C ILE A 115 10.26 -2.39 -3.64
N GLU A 116 10.39 -3.69 -3.42
CA GLU A 116 11.66 -4.35 -3.13
C GLU A 116 12.64 -4.29 -4.32
N THR A 117 12.14 -4.04 -5.53
CA THR A 117 12.94 -3.86 -6.76
C THR A 117 13.31 -2.41 -7.03
N LEU A 118 12.65 -1.45 -6.38
CA LEU A 118 12.96 -0.03 -6.52
C LEU A 118 14.31 0.29 -5.86
N ASN A 119 15.08 1.14 -6.52
CA ASN A 119 16.25 1.72 -5.88
C ASN A 119 15.85 2.85 -4.90
N GLU A 120 16.81 3.32 -4.10
CA GLU A 120 16.56 4.32 -3.06
C GLU A 120 16.00 5.65 -3.61
N PHE A 121 16.43 6.06 -4.80
CA PHE A 121 15.91 7.26 -5.44
C PHE A 121 14.42 7.12 -5.79
N GLU A 122 14.04 5.99 -6.38
CA GLU A 122 12.66 5.70 -6.77
C GLU A 122 11.74 5.62 -5.54
N LYS A 123 12.22 5.02 -4.45
CA LYS A 123 11.47 5.00 -3.17
C LYS A 123 11.24 6.41 -2.62
N ILE A 124 12.25 7.28 -2.67
CA ILE A 124 12.13 8.67 -2.20
C ILE A 124 11.19 9.49 -3.09
N VAL A 125 11.24 9.29 -4.41
CA VAL A 125 10.28 9.93 -5.34
C VAL A 125 8.84 9.51 -5.03
N LEU A 126 8.59 8.21 -4.80
CA LEU A 126 7.26 7.75 -4.41
C LEU A 126 6.84 8.26 -3.03
N GLY A 127 7.74 8.29 -2.06
CA GLY A 127 7.49 8.88 -0.75
C GLY A 127 7.13 10.35 -0.83
N TYR A 128 7.79 11.09 -1.72
CA TYR A 128 7.43 12.47 -2.04
C TYR A 128 6.06 12.56 -2.69
N ALA A 129 5.79 11.77 -3.74
CA ALA A 129 4.50 11.73 -4.43
C ALA A 129 3.33 11.52 -3.44
N LEU A 130 3.49 10.58 -2.52
CA LEU A 130 2.50 10.16 -1.53
C LEU A 130 2.42 11.03 -0.27
N ASN A 131 3.13 12.16 -0.22
CA ASN A 131 3.19 13.08 0.93
C ASN A 131 3.81 12.49 2.22
N PHE A 132 4.53 11.36 2.13
CA PHE A 132 5.33 10.86 3.26
C PHE A 132 6.61 11.67 3.46
N ILE A 133 7.12 12.29 2.39
CA ILE A 133 8.29 13.17 2.41
C ILE A 133 7.84 14.60 2.13
N SER A 134 8.32 15.55 2.93
CA SER A 134 8.01 16.97 2.77
C SER A 134 8.74 17.58 1.56
N ASN A 135 8.20 18.65 0.99
CA ASN A 135 8.87 19.40 -0.08
C ASN A 135 10.30 19.80 0.28
N GLN A 136 10.50 20.25 1.53
CA GLN A 136 11.82 20.68 2.01
C GLN A 136 12.80 19.49 2.11
N ASP A 137 12.34 18.36 2.66
CA ASP A 137 13.20 17.18 2.79
C ASP A 137 13.55 16.60 1.40
N PHE A 138 12.60 16.58 0.46
CA PHE A 138 12.84 16.13 -0.91
C PHE A 138 13.78 17.06 -1.67
N GLU A 139 13.60 18.38 -1.56
CA GLU A 139 14.50 19.37 -2.17
C GLU A 139 15.93 19.20 -1.65
N GLN A 140 16.12 19.05 -0.33
CA GLN A 140 17.43 18.81 0.27
C GLN A 140 18.07 17.51 -0.24
N TYR A 141 17.27 16.46 -0.43
CA TYR A 141 17.74 15.21 -1.02
C TYR A 141 18.24 15.39 -2.46
N ILE A 142 17.47 16.06 -3.31
CA ILE A 142 17.87 16.31 -4.70
C ILE A 142 19.17 17.13 -4.76
N TYR A 143 19.32 18.17 -3.93
CA TYR A 143 20.57 18.93 -3.88
C TYR A 143 21.75 18.14 -3.30
N GLY A 144 21.48 17.12 -2.49
CA GLY A 144 22.47 16.24 -1.89
C GLY A 144 22.94 15.09 -2.80
N LEU A 145 22.33 14.89 -3.97
CA LEU A 145 22.73 13.85 -4.90
C LEU A 145 24.14 14.14 -5.45
N ASP A 146 25.01 13.13 -5.42
CA ASP A 146 26.34 13.18 -6.01
C ASP A 146 26.23 13.23 -7.54
N GLU A 147 26.85 14.22 -8.17
CA GLU A 147 26.88 14.43 -9.62
C GLU A 147 27.42 13.20 -10.40
N HIS A 148 28.16 12.32 -9.73
CA HIS A 148 28.69 11.09 -10.32
C HIS A 148 27.77 9.87 -10.20
N ASN A 149 26.69 9.95 -9.41
CA ASN A 149 25.72 8.87 -9.20
C ASN A 149 24.27 9.34 -9.38
N LEU A 150 24.06 10.35 -10.22
CA LEU A 150 22.73 10.82 -10.55
C LEU A 150 21.94 9.73 -11.27
N PRO A 151 20.67 9.50 -10.90
CA PRO A 151 19.75 8.68 -11.69
C PRO A 151 19.35 9.41 -12.99
N PHE A 152 19.70 10.69 -13.10
CA PHE A 152 19.47 11.58 -14.22
C PHE A 152 20.73 11.79 -15.04
N ASN A 153 20.55 12.17 -16.31
CA ASN A 153 21.63 12.87 -16.99
C ASN A 153 21.79 14.29 -16.39
N TYR A 154 22.95 14.90 -16.60
CA TYR A 154 23.26 16.21 -16.00
C TYR A 154 22.25 17.31 -16.37
N MET A 155 21.72 17.33 -17.60
CA MET A 155 20.74 18.35 -18.02
C MET A 155 19.41 18.14 -17.32
N ASP A 156 18.91 16.90 -17.24
CA ASP A 156 17.68 16.58 -16.50
C ASP A 156 17.81 16.98 -15.02
N TYR A 157 18.99 16.79 -14.42
CA TYR A 157 19.25 17.26 -13.05
C TYR A 157 19.13 18.78 -12.92
N ILE A 158 19.75 19.53 -13.83
CA ILE A 158 19.67 21.00 -13.85
C ILE A 158 18.23 21.48 -14.02
N ASP A 159 17.46 20.82 -14.90
CA ASP A 159 16.05 21.15 -15.11
C ASP A 159 15.22 20.88 -13.84
N LEU A 160 15.43 19.74 -13.17
CA LEU A 160 14.74 19.39 -11.92
C LEU A 160 15.02 20.41 -10.80
N ILE A 161 16.30 20.74 -10.56
CA ILE A 161 16.64 21.70 -9.48
C ILE A 161 16.22 23.14 -9.79
N SER A 162 15.86 23.43 -11.04
CA SER A 162 15.33 24.74 -11.43
C SER A 162 13.83 24.88 -11.13
N LEU A 163 13.14 23.79 -10.77
CA LEU A 163 11.73 23.82 -10.40
C LEU A 163 11.51 24.37 -8.99
N ASN A 164 10.31 24.91 -8.76
CA ASN A 164 9.86 25.26 -7.43
C ASN A 164 9.30 24.01 -6.73
N PHE A 165 10.01 23.48 -5.75
CA PHE A 165 9.58 22.27 -5.01
C PHE A 165 8.29 22.45 -4.20
N ASN A 166 7.81 23.68 -4.01
CA ASN A 166 6.47 23.92 -3.45
C ASN A 166 5.35 23.79 -4.49
N ASP A 167 5.68 23.86 -5.77
CA ASP A 167 4.79 23.51 -6.88
C ASP A 167 4.95 22.01 -7.20
N LYS A 168 4.34 21.20 -6.34
CA LYS A 168 4.49 19.74 -6.38
C LYS A 168 4.00 19.16 -7.71
N GLU A 169 2.95 19.70 -8.30
CA GLU A 169 2.43 19.24 -9.59
C GLU A 169 3.50 19.33 -10.69
N SER A 170 4.18 20.47 -10.80
CA SER A 170 5.28 20.64 -11.78
C SER A 170 6.43 19.68 -11.54
N VAL A 171 6.80 19.44 -10.27
CA VAL A 171 7.85 18.47 -9.92
C VAL A 171 7.43 17.04 -10.30
N MET A 172 6.18 16.66 -10.00
CA MET A 172 5.67 15.33 -10.31
C MET A 172 5.54 15.10 -11.81
N LEU A 173 5.11 16.11 -12.59
CA LEU A 173 5.07 16.03 -14.04
C LEU A 173 6.46 15.79 -14.63
N PHE A 174 7.46 16.55 -14.18
CA PHE A 174 8.85 16.35 -14.61
C PHE A 174 9.35 14.94 -14.30
N LEU A 175 9.16 14.48 -13.05
CA LEU A 175 9.62 13.16 -12.62
C LEU A 175 8.90 12.04 -13.38
N ASN A 176 7.61 12.21 -13.68
CA ASN A 176 6.83 11.25 -14.46
C ASN A 176 7.34 11.16 -15.91
N GLU A 177 7.60 12.30 -16.56
CA GLU A 177 8.18 12.33 -17.91
C GLU A 177 9.58 11.66 -17.96
N TRP A 178 10.43 11.94 -16.96
CA TRP A 178 11.72 11.28 -16.82
C TRP A 178 11.57 9.76 -16.63
N TYR A 179 10.65 9.34 -15.75
CA TYR A 179 10.40 7.92 -15.48
C TYR A 179 9.95 7.19 -16.75
N ILE A 180 8.98 7.75 -17.48
CA ILE A 180 8.52 7.23 -18.78
C ILE A 180 9.70 7.05 -19.75
N LYS A 181 10.54 8.08 -19.88
CA LYS A 181 11.68 8.06 -20.80
C LYS A 181 12.68 6.96 -20.45
N LYS A 182 13.03 6.81 -19.16
CA LYS A 182 13.91 5.75 -18.68
C LYS A 182 13.38 4.36 -19.06
N PHE A 183 12.10 4.08 -18.81
CA PHE A 183 11.50 2.77 -19.09
C PHE A 183 11.36 2.47 -20.58
N ILE A 184 11.00 3.48 -21.39
CA ILE A 184 10.96 3.34 -22.86
C ILE A 184 12.36 3.02 -23.42
N GLU A 185 13.40 3.69 -22.94
CA GLU A 185 14.78 3.48 -23.39
C GLU A 185 15.33 2.10 -22.97
N GLU A 186 14.87 1.55 -21.85
CA GLU A 186 15.28 0.24 -21.33
C GLU A 186 14.51 -0.96 -21.94
N ASN A 187 13.54 -0.73 -22.84
CA ASN A 187 12.62 -1.75 -23.39
C ASN A 187 11.81 -2.52 -22.31
N CYS A 188 11.72 -1.97 -21.10
CA CYS A 188 10.83 -2.48 -20.07
C CYS A 188 9.46 -1.83 -20.29
N TYR A 189 8.65 -2.44 -21.15
CA TYR A 189 7.20 -2.20 -21.19
C TYR A 189 6.55 -2.82 -19.94
N ASP A 190 6.94 -2.36 -18.76
CA ASP A 190 6.16 -2.57 -17.56
C ASP A 190 5.25 -1.35 -17.39
N ASP A 191 3.99 -1.59 -17.04
CA ASP A 191 2.90 -0.60 -16.95
C ASP A 191 3.21 0.60 -16.03
N TRP A 192 4.34 0.56 -15.29
CA TRP A 192 4.79 1.53 -14.28
C TRP A 192 4.92 2.98 -14.77
N ALA A 193 5.10 3.16 -16.07
CA ALA A 193 5.36 4.45 -16.68
C ALA A 193 4.14 5.41 -16.63
N ASN A 194 2.93 4.93 -16.36
CA ASN A 194 1.75 5.80 -16.29
C ASN A 194 1.37 6.28 -14.87
N ASP A 195 2.14 5.91 -13.84
CA ASP A 195 1.53 5.73 -12.51
C ASP A 195 1.98 6.74 -11.45
N LEU A 196 3.06 7.49 -11.69
CA LEU A 196 3.56 8.45 -10.69
C LEU A 196 2.57 9.60 -10.46
N MET A 197 1.88 10.03 -11.53
CA MET A 197 0.80 11.01 -11.44
C MET A 197 -0.45 10.46 -10.76
N ASP A 198 -0.71 9.15 -10.86
CA ASP A 198 -1.81 8.51 -10.15
C ASP A 198 -1.54 8.45 -8.65
N PHE A 199 -0.30 8.14 -8.23
CA PHE A 199 0.11 8.26 -6.81
C PHE A 199 0.00 9.70 -6.29
N TYR A 200 0.42 10.68 -7.09
CA TYR A 200 0.23 12.09 -6.72
C TYR A 200 -1.24 12.47 -6.58
N THR A 201 -2.10 11.99 -7.47
CA THR A 201 -3.55 12.25 -7.45
C THR A 201 -4.21 11.57 -6.26
N LEU A 202 -3.83 10.33 -5.93
CA LEU A 202 -4.30 9.61 -4.74
C LEU A 202 -3.98 10.38 -3.45
N ALA A 203 -2.88 11.14 -3.44
CA ALA A 203 -2.38 11.85 -2.27
C ALA A 203 -3.01 13.23 -2.01
N GLN A 204 -3.90 13.71 -2.89
CA GLN A 204 -4.63 14.99 -2.74
C GLN A 204 -5.92 14.81 -1.95
#